data_AF-A0AAU7AYF5-F1
#
_entry.id   AF-A0AAU7AYF5-F1
#
_cell.length_a   1.000
_cell.length_b   1.000
_cell.length_c   1.000
_cell.angle_alpha   90.00
_cell.angle_beta   90.00
_cell.angle_gamma   90.00
#
_symmetry.space_group_name_H-M   'P 1'
#
loop_
_entity.id
_entity.type
_entity.pdbx_description
1 polymer ?
#
loop_
_entity_poly.entity_id
_entity_poly.type
_entity_poly.pdbx_seq_one_letter_code
_entity_poly.pdbx_strand_id
1 'polypeptide(L)'
;MHIGLLSDLQLPRPWSAAGERSLLTRELDRIVLAEALGLSGAWVQEHHFLEELGHGGGATAFLGAAAARTSTIRLGLGLLSVDPSVRHPAVLASEVATLDQLCGGRLDVATGVARTGVEVAGLGLARQTARARLEHYTGVLARMLEEEPFAGSGGGGAGPAARMILPRPHQRPHPPLWLRCDKAAEISTAARLGLGALCRAVVDPDEAAEWVAEYRAVLASERCTPVAASIRPRVAVCLPMFVDADEATAIVHGLDGAHFHAYAVSHYERFGEHRPGATDLWAAFQAQREDVGLAGGVVVADGSPLGVRVFRDGRASLRGAIGTPDQVADLVARYAAAGVDDLLLVLPPPVAGRPDHNAESLRLFADSVLPRIVPRAGEEDDDAALQTATRSALARRPPRPTLTNEAISALAEAPAPTGPAAAAQSGATPADPVRSANGSGRPETARAILRATMPADLKERASARGTAAARRAVARADDRWLERTLGSARGLKLIFGAMAKRFVPAAAQGFVGTIAYELRDQAGVVQTWSVRVTPTAATATPGPAPDPALTIQMGLADFLRLAVGELDPGALLLSGRMDLRGDFGLATRLGAMFGQ
;
A
#
# COMPACT_ATOMS: atom_id res chain seq x y z
N MET A 1 18.87 -0.40 16.95
CA MET A 1 18.00 -0.40 15.76
C MET A 1 18.38 -1.59 14.92
N HIS A 2 17.41 -2.35 14.42
CA HIS A 2 17.67 -3.54 13.62
C HIS A 2 17.80 -3.20 12.15
N ILE A 3 18.76 -3.83 11.47
CA ILE A 3 18.95 -3.69 10.02
C ILE A 3 18.64 -5.02 9.37
N GLY A 4 17.81 -5.02 8.33
CA GLY A 4 17.49 -6.21 7.57
C GLY A 4 17.45 -5.97 6.08
N LEU A 5 17.24 -7.05 5.32
CA LEU A 5 16.96 -6.99 3.88
C LEU A 5 15.46 -7.17 3.63
N LEU A 6 14.97 -6.59 2.54
CA LEU A 6 13.67 -6.93 1.96
C LEU A 6 13.83 -7.22 0.47
N SER A 7 13.32 -8.36 0.04
CA SER A 7 13.38 -8.83 -1.35
C SER A 7 11.98 -9.02 -1.93
N ASP A 8 11.76 -8.40 -3.07
CA ASP A 8 10.59 -8.64 -3.92
C ASP A 8 10.77 -9.84 -4.86
N LEU A 9 11.95 -10.46 -4.90
CA LEU A 9 12.32 -11.45 -5.92
C LEU A 9 12.07 -10.89 -7.33
N GLN A 10 12.59 -9.68 -7.56
CA GLN A 10 12.39 -8.92 -8.78
C GLN A 10 13.30 -9.40 -9.91
N LEU A 11 12.74 -9.62 -11.10
CA LEU A 11 13.47 -10.08 -12.29
C LEU A 11 13.06 -9.30 -13.56
N PRO A 12 13.80 -8.24 -13.94
CA PRO A 12 13.55 -7.51 -15.18
C PRO A 12 13.72 -8.40 -16.43
N ARG A 13 13.05 -8.04 -17.52
CA ARG A 13 13.29 -8.64 -18.85
C ARG A 13 14.63 -8.17 -19.46
N PRO A 14 15.21 -8.95 -20.40
CA PRO A 14 14.70 -10.18 -20.98
C PRO A 14 14.88 -11.40 -20.05
N TRP A 15 13.88 -12.28 -20.02
CA TRP A 15 13.96 -13.53 -19.28
C TRP A 15 14.66 -14.62 -20.08
N SER A 16 15.33 -15.52 -19.37
CA SER A 16 15.92 -16.73 -19.92
C SER A 16 15.37 -17.95 -19.19
N ALA A 17 15.50 -19.13 -19.76
CA ALA A 17 15.09 -20.38 -19.12
C ALA A 17 15.74 -20.62 -17.74
N ALA A 18 16.90 -20.01 -17.47
CA ALA A 18 17.58 -20.10 -16.19
C ALA A 18 17.32 -18.88 -15.27
N GLY A 19 16.66 -17.83 -15.74
CA GLY A 19 16.56 -16.53 -15.07
C GLY A 19 15.97 -16.61 -13.66
N GLU A 20 14.85 -17.30 -13.50
CA GLU A 20 14.18 -17.46 -12.19
C GLU A 20 15.01 -18.31 -11.24
N ARG A 21 15.61 -19.41 -11.73
CA ARG A 21 16.52 -20.23 -10.92
C ARG A 21 17.71 -19.39 -10.41
N SER A 22 18.31 -18.59 -11.30
CA SER A 22 19.43 -17.71 -10.94
C SER A 22 18.99 -16.65 -9.92
N LEU A 23 17.81 -16.05 -10.08
CA LEU A 23 17.24 -15.12 -9.10
C LEU A 23 17.09 -15.77 -7.73
N LEU A 24 16.40 -16.91 -7.65
CA LEU A 24 16.11 -17.57 -6.37
C LEU A 24 17.38 -18.04 -5.66
N THR A 25 18.30 -18.68 -6.40
CA THR A 25 19.58 -19.15 -5.81
C THR A 25 20.43 -17.99 -5.32
N ARG A 26 20.52 -16.92 -6.10
CA ARG A 26 21.24 -15.71 -5.71
C ARG A 26 20.63 -15.05 -4.47
N GLU A 27 19.31 -14.91 -4.39
CA GLU A 27 18.72 -14.29 -3.19
C GLU A 27 18.92 -15.16 -1.95
N LEU A 28 18.92 -16.49 -2.06
CA LEU A 28 19.31 -17.35 -0.95
C LEU A 28 20.78 -17.09 -0.53
N ASP A 29 21.70 -16.96 -1.49
CA ASP A 29 23.09 -16.64 -1.20
C ASP A 29 23.25 -15.24 -0.55
N ARG A 30 22.42 -14.27 -0.95
CA ARG A 30 22.40 -12.95 -0.32
C ARG A 30 21.89 -13.00 1.13
N ILE A 31 20.89 -13.82 1.43
CA ILE A 31 20.41 -14.01 2.80
C ILE A 31 21.49 -14.63 3.68
N VAL A 32 22.21 -15.65 3.17
CA VAL A 32 23.34 -16.26 3.88
C VAL A 32 24.46 -15.23 4.10
N LEU A 33 24.78 -14.42 3.09
CA LEU A 33 25.74 -13.33 3.22
C LEU A 33 25.29 -12.30 4.26
N ALA A 34 24.01 -11.91 4.27
CA ALA A 34 23.46 -10.97 5.23
C ALA A 34 23.61 -11.46 6.68
N GLU A 35 23.34 -12.75 6.93
CA GLU A 35 23.59 -13.37 8.24
C GLU A 35 25.08 -13.29 8.63
N ALA A 36 25.98 -13.69 7.72
CA ALA A 36 27.42 -13.65 7.96
C ALA A 36 27.95 -12.24 8.24
N LEU A 37 27.30 -11.22 7.69
CA LEU A 37 27.62 -9.80 7.86
C LEU A 37 26.92 -9.16 9.08
N GLY A 38 26.13 -9.92 9.84
CA GLY A 38 25.50 -9.45 11.07
C GLY A 38 24.19 -8.67 10.89
N LEU A 39 23.52 -8.78 9.74
CA LEU A 39 22.17 -8.23 9.60
C LEU A 39 21.18 -9.02 10.47
N SER A 40 20.19 -8.32 11.01
CA SER A 40 19.23 -8.88 11.96
C SER A 40 18.06 -9.63 11.32
N GLY A 41 17.74 -9.34 10.06
CA GLY A 41 16.58 -9.93 9.39
C GLY A 41 16.65 -9.96 7.85
N ALA A 42 15.93 -10.89 7.25
CA ALA A 42 15.71 -10.96 5.80
C ALA A 42 14.24 -11.26 5.51
N TRP A 43 13.61 -10.38 4.74
CA TRP A 43 12.18 -10.41 4.44
C TRP A 43 11.93 -10.68 2.95
N VAL A 44 10.88 -11.43 2.64
CA VAL A 44 10.48 -11.76 1.26
C VAL A 44 9.01 -11.45 1.05
N GLN A 45 8.69 -10.79 -0.06
CA GLN A 45 7.32 -10.42 -0.42
C GLN A 45 6.62 -11.56 -1.18
N GLU A 46 5.36 -11.85 -0.83
CA GLU A 46 4.45 -12.63 -1.68
C GLU A 46 3.79 -11.71 -2.71
N HIS A 47 3.95 -12.04 -3.99
CA HIS A 47 3.32 -11.36 -5.14
C HIS A 47 2.81 -12.39 -6.14
N HIS A 48 1.71 -12.09 -6.81
CA HIS A 48 1.16 -12.94 -7.88
C HIS A 48 0.98 -12.15 -9.17
N PHE A 49 1.39 -12.71 -10.32
CA PHE A 49 1.16 -12.11 -11.65
C PHE A 49 1.81 -10.74 -11.89
N LEU A 50 2.68 -10.26 -10.99
CA LEU A 50 3.40 -8.99 -11.13
C LEU A 50 4.71 -9.21 -11.91
N GLU A 51 4.57 -9.49 -13.20
CA GLU A 51 5.69 -9.68 -14.13
C GLU A 51 6.77 -8.59 -13.98
N GLU A 52 8.03 -9.00 -13.85
CA GLU A 52 9.19 -8.11 -13.66
C GLU A 52 9.24 -7.28 -12.36
N LEU A 53 8.23 -7.37 -11.49
CA LEU A 53 8.24 -6.78 -10.15
C LEU A 53 8.48 -7.82 -9.06
N GLY A 54 7.73 -8.94 -9.07
CA GLY A 54 7.84 -9.92 -8.00
C GLY A 54 7.49 -11.33 -8.43
N HIS A 55 8.51 -12.21 -8.43
CA HIS A 55 8.37 -13.65 -8.72
C HIS A 55 8.19 -14.47 -7.43
N GLY A 56 7.69 -13.84 -6.37
CA GLY A 56 7.59 -14.37 -5.01
C GLY A 56 6.33 -15.17 -4.68
N GLY A 57 5.61 -15.72 -5.65
CA GLY A 57 4.35 -16.46 -5.40
C GLY A 57 4.48 -17.70 -4.50
N GLY A 58 5.72 -18.17 -4.27
CA GLY A 58 6.08 -19.26 -3.34
C GLY A 58 6.91 -18.79 -2.15
N ALA A 59 6.67 -17.59 -1.61
CA ALA A 59 7.47 -16.98 -0.55
C ALA A 59 7.69 -17.88 0.68
N THR A 60 6.67 -18.64 1.11
CA THR A 60 6.77 -19.60 2.23
C THR A 60 7.77 -20.71 1.94
N ALA A 61 7.74 -21.29 0.74
CA ALA A 61 8.68 -22.32 0.32
C ALA A 61 10.11 -21.77 0.18
N PHE A 62 10.25 -20.57 -0.39
CA PHE A 62 11.54 -19.89 -0.50
C PHE A 62 12.17 -19.64 0.89
N LEU A 63 11.39 -19.12 1.85
CA LEU A 63 11.89 -18.93 3.21
C LEU A 63 12.17 -20.25 3.94
N GLY A 64 11.46 -21.34 3.63
CA GLY A 64 11.82 -22.68 4.11
C GLY A 64 13.22 -23.10 3.67
N ALA A 65 13.58 -22.81 2.42
CA ALA A 65 14.95 -23.04 1.92
C ALA A 65 15.97 -22.09 2.58
N ALA A 66 15.62 -20.82 2.82
CA ALA A 66 16.47 -19.88 3.54
C ALA A 66 16.70 -20.31 5.00
N ALA A 67 15.67 -20.82 5.68
CA ALA A 67 15.73 -21.33 7.04
C ALA A 67 16.72 -22.49 7.18
N ALA A 68 16.75 -23.39 6.18
CA ALA A 68 17.71 -24.50 6.16
C ALA A 68 19.17 -24.08 5.91
N ARG A 69 19.41 -22.85 5.43
CA ARG A 69 20.75 -22.31 5.13
C ARG A 69 21.25 -21.28 6.14
N THR A 70 20.45 -20.94 7.13
CA THR A 70 20.72 -19.88 8.12
C THR A 70 20.43 -20.35 9.53
N SER A 71 21.03 -19.71 10.52
CA SER A 71 20.99 -20.16 11.92
C SER A 71 20.58 -19.09 12.93
N THR A 72 20.79 -17.81 12.64
CA THR A 72 20.62 -16.69 13.58
C THR A 72 19.76 -15.56 13.02
N ILE A 73 19.84 -15.27 11.72
CA ILE A 73 19.08 -14.16 11.11
C ILE A 73 17.58 -14.41 11.21
N ARG A 74 16.78 -13.38 11.49
CA ARG A 74 15.31 -13.50 11.44
C ARG A 74 14.82 -13.58 10.00
N LEU A 75 13.81 -14.39 9.74
CA LEU A 75 13.22 -14.57 8.41
C LEU A 75 11.79 -14.03 8.42
N GLY A 76 11.45 -13.15 7.49
CA GLY A 76 10.19 -12.44 7.49
C GLY A 76 9.36 -12.63 6.22
N LEU A 77 8.06 -12.89 6.37
CA LEU A 77 7.10 -12.78 5.27
C LEU A 77 6.58 -11.34 5.23
N GLY A 78 6.84 -10.61 4.14
CA GLY A 78 6.67 -9.15 4.09
C GLY A 78 6.06 -8.62 2.81
N LEU A 79 4.94 -9.13 2.28
CA LEU A 79 3.75 -9.56 3.02
C LEU A 79 3.38 -11.04 2.80
N LEU A 80 2.45 -11.52 3.62
CA LEU A 80 1.67 -12.74 3.44
C LEU A 80 0.18 -12.39 3.28
N SER A 81 -0.45 -12.81 2.19
CA SER A 81 -1.87 -12.55 1.95
C SER A 81 -2.74 -13.42 2.86
N VAL A 82 -3.57 -12.79 3.70
CA VAL A 82 -4.51 -13.49 4.58
C VAL A 82 -5.94 -13.54 4.04
N ASP A 83 -6.18 -13.05 2.81
CA ASP A 83 -7.51 -13.14 2.21
C ASP A 83 -7.82 -14.62 1.87
N PRO A 84 -8.94 -15.19 2.37
CA PRO A 84 -9.30 -16.59 2.15
C PRO A 84 -9.57 -16.93 0.68
N SER A 85 -9.79 -15.91 -0.17
CA SER A 85 -9.92 -16.10 -1.61
C SER A 85 -8.58 -16.41 -2.29
N VAL A 86 -7.44 -16.16 -1.62
CA VAL A 86 -6.10 -16.55 -2.10
C VAL A 86 -5.72 -17.92 -1.58
N ARG A 87 -5.85 -18.13 -0.26
CA ARG A 87 -5.49 -19.40 0.39
C ARG A 87 -6.44 -19.69 1.54
N HIS A 88 -6.87 -20.94 1.68
CA HIS A 88 -7.72 -21.34 2.79
C HIS A 88 -7.02 -21.04 4.13
N PRO A 89 -7.67 -20.35 5.10
CA PRO A 89 -7.00 -19.89 6.33
C PRO A 89 -6.32 -21.01 7.14
N ALA A 90 -6.91 -22.21 7.17
CA ALA A 90 -6.32 -23.36 7.86
C ALA A 90 -5.00 -23.83 7.21
N VAL A 91 -4.94 -23.81 5.87
CA VAL A 91 -3.73 -24.20 5.12
C VAL A 91 -2.64 -23.17 5.37
N LEU A 92 -2.99 -21.88 5.29
CA LEU A 92 -2.08 -20.78 5.60
C LEU A 92 -1.51 -20.88 7.02
N ALA A 93 -2.34 -21.18 8.02
CA ALA A 93 -1.90 -21.34 9.41
C ALA A 93 -0.93 -22.53 9.57
N SER A 94 -1.22 -23.66 8.94
CA SER A 94 -0.33 -24.82 8.94
C SER A 94 1.00 -24.54 8.25
N GLU A 95 1.00 -23.79 7.14
CA GLU A 95 2.22 -23.37 6.45
C GLU A 95 3.07 -22.44 7.32
N VAL A 96 2.45 -21.42 7.94
CA VAL A 96 3.14 -20.49 8.85
C VAL A 96 3.73 -21.25 10.04
N ALA A 97 2.96 -22.14 10.66
CA ALA A 97 3.43 -22.93 11.80
C ALA A 97 4.57 -23.88 11.40
N THR A 98 4.48 -24.51 10.23
CA THR A 98 5.55 -25.36 9.70
C THR A 98 6.81 -24.55 9.42
N LEU A 99 6.68 -23.39 8.78
CA LEU A 99 7.80 -22.51 8.50
C LEU A 99 8.46 -22.03 9.79
N ASP A 100 7.70 -21.69 10.82
CA ASP A 100 8.23 -21.27 12.12
C ASP A 100 9.04 -22.39 12.80
N GLN A 101 8.59 -23.65 12.68
CA GLN A 101 9.35 -24.81 13.13
C GLN A 101 10.69 -24.93 12.39
N LEU A 102 10.69 -24.77 11.06
CA LEU A 102 11.91 -24.81 10.25
C LEU A 102 12.86 -23.63 10.56
N CYS A 103 12.30 -22.45 10.85
CA CYS A 103 13.07 -21.29 11.27
C CYS A 103 13.65 -21.43 12.69
N GLY A 104 13.18 -22.38 13.50
CA GLY A 104 13.59 -22.49 14.91
C GLY A 104 13.17 -21.27 15.74
N GLY A 105 12.00 -20.68 15.45
CA GLY A 105 11.48 -19.52 16.14
C GLY A 105 12.05 -18.16 15.72
N ARG A 106 12.63 -18.10 14.52
CA ARG A 106 13.15 -16.88 13.90
C ARG A 106 12.19 -16.25 12.89
N LEU A 107 10.92 -16.69 12.83
CA LEU A 107 9.97 -16.19 11.84
C LEU A 107 9.31 -14.89 12.29
N ASP A 108 9.12 -13.95 11.36
CA ASP A 108 8.18 -12.82 11.46
C ASP A 108 7.15 -12.91 10.32
N VAL A 109 5.89 -12.51 10.57
CA VAL A 109 4.82 -12.57 9.57
C VAL A 109 4.10 -11.24 9.48
N ALA A 110 4.31 -10.50 8.40
CA ALA A 110 3.51 -9.33 8.05
C ALA A 110 2.31 -9.73 7.20
N THR A 111 1.11 -9.52 7.73
CA THR A 111 -0.13 -9.80 7.00
C THR A 111 -0.47 -8.64 6.07
N GLY A 112 -1.11 -8.98 4.96
CA GLY A 112 -1.66 -8.03 4.01
C GLY A 112 -2.68 -8.69 3.11
N VAL A 113 -3.04 -8.00 2.04
CA VAL A 113 -3.92 -8.50 0.98
C VAL A 113 -3.37 -8.06 -0.35
N ALA A 114 -3.63 -8.82 -1.41
CA ALA A 114 -3.39 -8.36 -2.77
C ALA A 114 -4.20 -7.08 -3.04
N ARG A 115 -3.57 -6.04 -3.60
CA ARG A 115 -4.18 -4.72 -3.82
C ARG A 115 -4.12 -4.27 -5.27
N THR A 116 -3.17 -4.79 -6.05
CA THR A 116 -2.99 -4.38 -7.43
C THR A 116 -4.16 -4.87 -8.28
N GLY A 117 -4.52 -4.11 -9.33
CA GLY A 117 -5.60 -4.52 -10.23
C GLY A 117 -5.32 -5.87 -10.88
N VAL A 118 -4.05 -6.17 -11.17
CA VAL A 118 -3.58 -7.40 -11.78
C VAL A 118 -3.74 -8.59 -10.85
N GLU A 119 -3.30 -8.50 -9.59
CA GLU A 119 -3.49 -9.58 -8.62
C GLU A 119 -4.97 -9.82 -8.30
N VAL A 120 -5.71 -8.74 -8.07
CA VAL A 120 -7.15 -8.81 -7.77
C VAL A 120 -7.90 -9.48 -8.92
N ALA A 121 -7.59 -9.13 -10.17
CA ALA A 121 -8.19 -9.75 -11.34
C ALA A 121 -7.74 -11.21 -11.53
N GLY A 122 -6.43 -11.48 -11.44
CA GLY A 122 -5.86 -12.81 -11.64
C GLY A 122 -6.28 -13.83 -10.59
N LEU A 123 -6.49 -13.40 -9.35
CA LEU A 123 -6.98 -14.22 -8.24
C LEU A 123 -8.53 -14.21 -8.12
N GLY A 124 -9.24 -13.46 -8.97
CA GLY A 124 -10.70 -13.38 -8.95
C GLY A 124 -11.29 -12.72 -7.68
N LEU A 125 -10.58 -11.77 -7.08
CA LEU A 125 -10.94 -11.15 -5.82
C LEU A 125 -12.00 -10.05 -5.97
N ALA A 126 -12.94 -9.99 -5.02
CA ALA A 126 -13.91 -8.89 -4.94
C ALA A 126 -13.29 -7.66 -4.25
N ARG A 127 -13.04 -6.59 -5.01
CA ARG A 127 -12.33 -5.37 -4.56
C ARG A 127 -12.95 -4.64 -3.35
N GLN A 128 -14.23 -4.87 -3.02
CA GLN A 128 -15.01 -3.96 -2.16
C GLN A 128 -14.87 -4.15 -0.63
N THR A 129 -14.11 -5.12 -0.11
CA THR A 129 -14.00 -5.34 1.35
C THR A 129 -12.60 -5.65 1.90
N ALA A 130 -11.55 -5.34 1.12
CA ALA A 130 -10.17 -5.76 1.39
C ALA A 130 -9.67 -5.44 2.83
N ARG A 131 -9.97 -4.25 3.36
CA ARG A 131 -9.52 -3.85 4.71
C ARG A 131 -10.23 -4.61 5.83
N ALA A 132 -11.55 -4.67 5.81
CA ALA A 132 -12.32 -5.38 6.84
C ALA A 132 -11.95 -6.89 6.86
N ARG A 133 -11.68 -7.45 5.68
CA ARG A 133 -11.15 -8.81 5.54
C ARG A 133 -9.76 -8.94 6.14
N LEU A 134 -8.83 -8.04 5.82
CA LEU A 134 -7.47 -8.06 6.37
C LEU A 134 -7.47 -8.06 7.90
N GLU A 135 -8.20 -7.14 8.53
CA GLU A 135 -8.27 -7.04 9.99
C GLU A 135 -8.88 -8.32 10.60
N HIS A 136 -9.98 -8.81 10.03
CA HIS A 136 -10.65 -10.03 10.48
C HIS A 136 -9.75 -11.28 10.33
N TYR A 137 -9.20 -11.52 9.15
CA TYR A 137 -8.43 -12.73 8.86
C TYR A 137 -7.04 -12.73 9.48
N THR A 138 -6.46 -11.56 9.75
CA THR A 138 -5.27 -11.48 10.62
C THR A 138 -5.59 -11.98 12.03
N GLY A 139 -6.74 -11.58 12.58
CA GLY A 139 -7.21 -12.10 13.87
C GLY A 139 -7.54 -13.60 13.83
N VAL A 140 -8.11 -14.10 12.74
CA VAL A 140 -8.36 -15.55 12.55
C VAL A 140 -7.05 -16.33 12.47
N LEU A 141 -6.04 -15.82 11.76
CA LEU A 141 -4.70 -16.42 11.72
C LEU A 141 -4.06 -16.48 13.11
N ALA A 142 -4.08 -15.38 13.86
CA ALA A 142 -3.55 -15.34 15.23
C ALA A 142 -4.22 -16.39 16.12
N ARG A 143 -5.55 -16.50 16.08
CA ARG A 143 -6.31 -17.51 16.83
C ARG A 143 -5.97 -18.93 16.43
N MET A 144 -5.85 -19.22 15.13
CA MET A 144 -5.47 -20.53 14.62
C MET A 144 -4.09 -20.98 15.14
N LEU A 145 -3.15 -20.04 15.25
CA LEU A 145 -1.80 -20.27 15.76
C LEU A 145 -1.71 -20.31 17.29
N GLU A 146 -2.69 -19.74 18.00
CA GLU A 146 -2.73 -19.60 19.47
C GLU A 146 -3.61 -20.67 20.15
N GLU A 147 -4.85 -20.85 19.67
CA GLU A 147 -5.89 -21.66 20.33
C GLU A 147 -5.66 -23.17 20.16
N GLU A 148 -5.92 -23.93 21.23
CA GLU A 148 -5.74 -25.38 21.28
C GLU A 148 -6.95 -26.06 21.95
N PRO A 149 -7.98 -26.46 21.18
CA PRO A 149 -8.18 -26.27 19.74
C PRO A 149 -8.69 -24.88 19.36
N PHE A 150 -8.51 -24.51 18.08
CA PHE A 150 -9.17 -23.36 17.49
C PHE A 150 -10.68 -23.53 17.59
N ALA A 151 -11.37 -22.53 18.14
CA ALA A 151 -12.79 -22.57 18.42
C ALA A 151 -13.68 -22.23 17.21
N GLY A 152 -13.09 -22.04 16.02
CA GLY A 152 -13.81 -21.66 14.80
C GLY A 152 -13.86 -20.14 14.60
N SER A 153 -14.11 -19.71 13.36
CA SER A 153 -14.08 -18.28 12.97
C SER A 153 -15.22 -17.43 13.56
N GLY A 154 -16.26 -18.06 14.14
CA GLY A 154 -17.34 -17.38 14.86
C GLY A 154 -18.32 -16.58 14.00
N GLY A 155 -18.25 -16.69 12.67
CA GLY A 155 -19.16 -16.03 11.73
C GLY A 155 -19.03 -16.63 10.32
N GLY A 156 -20.07 -16.49 9.49
CA GLY A 156 -20.23 -17.13 8.16
C GLY A 156 -19.24 -16.71 7.06
N GLY A 157 -18.03 -16.28 7.42
CA GLY A 157 -16.90 -16.15 6.51
C GLY A 157 -16.21 -17.49 6.26
N ALA A 158 -15.32 -17.52 5.27
CA ALA A 158 -14.54 -18.71 4.95
C ALA A 158 -13.52 -18.99 6.06
N GLY A 159 -13.62 -20.13 6.74
CA GLY A 159 -12.68 -20.53 7.77
C GLY A 159 -12.94 -21.97 8.23
N PRO A 160 -11.95 -22.66 8.78
CA PRO A 160 -12.16 -24.03 9.25
C PRO A 160 -13.15 -24.05 10.41
N ALA A 161 -13.91 -25.15 10.51
CA ALA A 161 -14.61 -25.50 11.74
C ALA A 161 -13.60 -25.62 12.89
N ALA A 162 -14.12 -25.62 14.11
CA ALA A 162 -13.30 -25.68 15.31
C ALA A 162 -12.41 -26.94 15.32
N ARG A 163 -11.07 -26.81 15.27
CA ARG A 163 -10.11 -27.92 15.13
C ARG A 163 -8.71 -27.54 15.61
N MET A 164 -7.85 -28.52 15.83
CA MET A 164 -6.42 -28.27 16.06
C MET A 164 -5.74 -27.91 14.74
N ILE A 165 -4.93 -26.85 14.74
CA ILE A 165 -4.01 -26.55 13.64
C ILE A 165 -2.68 -27.24 13.94
N LEU A 166 -2.19 -28.01 12.98
CA LEU A 166 -0.95 -28.78 13.07
C LEU A 166 -0.01 -28.46 11.88
N PRO A 167 1.32 -28.44 12.11
CA PRO A 167 1.98 -28.46 13.42
C PRO A 167 1.64 -27.19 14.23
N ARG A 168 1.96 -27.17 15.53
CA ARG A 168 1.96 -25.92 16.30
C ARG A 168 3.19 -25.09 15.91
N PRO A 169 3.14 -23.76 15.98
CA PRO A 169 4.35 -22.94 15.79
C PRO A 169 5.45 -23.35 16.78
N HIS A 170 6.69 -22.96 16.54
CA HIS A 170 7.77 -23.07 17.52
C HIS A 170 7.64 -21.96 18.57
N GLN A 171 7.40 -20.73 18.13
CA GLN A 171 7.16 -19.59 18.99
C GLN A 171 5.83 -19.70 19.72
N ARG A 172 5.78 -19.19 20.96
CA ARG A 172 4.54 -19.08 21.75
C ARG A 172 4.28 -17.60 22.03
N PRO A 173 3.02 -17.13 21.92
CA PRO A 173 1.84 -17.87 21.45
C PRO A 173 1.83 -18.15 19.94
N HIS A 174 2.53 -17.35 19.14
CA HIS A 174 2.68 -17.48 17.69
C HIS A 174 3.90 -16.65 17.23
N PRO A 175 4.37 -16.76 15.97
CA PRO A 175 5.36 -15.83 15.41
C PRO A 175 4.88 -14.38 15.52
N PRO A 176 5.77 -13.37 15.62
CA PRO A 176 5.35 -12.00 15.72
C PRO A 176 4.60 -11.59 14.46
N LEU A 177 3.44 -10.97 14.67
CA LEU A 177 2.56 -10.55 13.60
C LEU A 177 2.72 -9.04 13.34
N TRP A 178 2.81 -8.70 12.08
CA TRP A 178 2.94 -7.34 11.57
C TRP A 178 1.81 -7.06 10.59
N LEU A 179 1.56 -5.79 10.30
CA LEU A 179 0.66 -5.35 9.24
C LEU A 179 1.48 -4.62 8.18
N ARG A 180 1.32 -5.01 6.90
CA ARG A 180 1.85 -4.22 5.78
C ARG A 180 1.14 -2.87 5.75
N CYS A 181 1.94 -1.81 5.72
CA CYS A 181 1.49 -0.42 5.71
C CYS A 181 2.12 0.34 4.54
N ASP A 182 1.30 1.06 3.78
CA ASP A 182 1.72 1.92 2.68
C ASP A 182 1.39 3.42 2.97
N LYS A 183 0.59 3.70 4.01
CA LYS A 183 0.12 5.07 4.38
C LYS A 183 -0.03 5.23 5.89
N ALA A 184 0.02 6.47 6.39
CA ALA A 184 -0.15 6.82 7.81
C ALA A 184 -1.42 6.20 8.48
N ALA A 185 -2.54 6.15 7.76
CA ALA A 185 -3.78 5.55 8.28
C ALA A 185 -3.67 4.04 8.56
N GLU A 186 -2.75 3.34 7.88
CA GLU A 186 -2.47 1.92 8.07
C GLU A 186 -1.52 1.71 9.25
N ILE A 187 -0.60 2.64 9.53
CA ILE A 187 0.20 2.66 10.76
C ILE A 187 -0.69 2.72 12.01
N SER A 188 -1.65 3.63 12.01
CA SER A 188 -2.66 3.73 13.08
C SER A 188 -3.52 2.45 13.18
N THR A 189 -3.65 1.69 12.09
CA THR A 189 -4.34 0.39 12.09
C THR A 189 -3.49 -0.72 12.69
N ALA A 190 -2.21 -0.80 12.33
CA ALA A 190 -1.28 -1.75 12.92
C ALA A 190 -1.26 -1.59 14.45
N ALA A 191 -1.13 -0.35 14.93
CA ALA A 191 -1.15 -0.04 16.35
C ALA A 191 -2.50 -0.38 17.01
N ARG A 192 -3.64 -0.05 16.38
CA ARG A 192 -4.98 -0.41 16.89
C ARG A 192 -5.14 -1.92 17.08
N LEU A 193 -4.58 -2.72 16.17
CA LEU A 193 -4.66 -4.18 16.21
C LEU A 193 -3.56 -4.81 17.07
N GLY A 194 -2.65 -4.02 17.67
CA GLY A 194 -1.54 -4.55 18.46
C GLY A 194 -0.53 -5.34 17.62
N LEU A 195 -0.28 -4.93 16.39
CA LEU A 195 0.65 -5.55 15.44
C LEU A 195 1.86 -4.64 15.19
N GLY A 196 3.00 -5.20 14.81
CA GLY A 196 4.10 -4.40 14.27
C GLY A 196 3.68 -3.72 12.95
N ALA A 197 4.27 -2.58 12.61
CA ALA A 197 4.00 -1.88 11.36
C ALA A 197 5.16 -2.09 10.37
N LEU A 198 4.89 -2.70 9.22
CA LEU A 198 5.86 -2.86 8.12
C LEU A 198 5.58 -1.82 7.03
N CYS A 199 6.28 -0.70 7.05
CA CYS A 199 6.11 0.42 6.13
C CYS A 199 6.87 0.16 4.82
N ARG A 200 6.15 -0.05 3.71
CA ARG A 200 6.75 -0.19 2.38
C ARG A 200 6.95 1.14 1.66
N ALA A 201 6.23 2.18 2.07
CA ALA A 201 6.42 3.51 1.52
C ALA A 201 7.81 4.05 1.83
N VAL A 202 8.45 4.64 0.81
CA VAL A 202 9.70 5.38 0.98
C VAL A 202 9.33 6.75 1.55
N VAL A 203 9.59 6.92 2.83
CA VAL A 203 9.36 8.17 3.59
C VAL A 203 10.68 8.71 4.09
N ASP A 204 10.81 10.03 4.17
CA ASP A 204 11.97 10.67 4.79
C ASP A 204 11.97 10.50 6.32
N PRO A 205 13.09 10.79 7.02
CA PRO A 205 13.17 10.61 8.47
C PRO A 205 12.14 11.42 9.27
N ASP A 206 11.77 12.61 8.80
CA ASP A 206 10.81 13.47 9.50
C ASP A 206 9.39 12.88 9.42
N GLU A 207 8.97 12.46 8.22
CA GLU A 207 7.71 11.73 8.04
C GLU A 207 7.70 10.39 8.81
N ALA A 208 8.83 9.69 8.86
CA ALA A 208 8.96 8.47 9.67
C ALA A 208 8.76 8.75 11.17
N ALA A 209 9.28 9.88 11.69
CA ALA A 209 9.11 10.27 13.08
C ALA A 209 7.63 10.52 13.42
N GLU A 210 6.89 11.17 12.53
CA GLU A 210 5.44 11.37 12.68
C GLU A 210 4.69 10.03 12.75
N TRP A 211 5.06 9.07 11.90
CA TRP A 211 4.41 7.76 11.86
C TRP A 211 4.71 6.93 13.11
N VAL A 212 5.97 6.96 13.59
CA VAL A 212 6.36 6.32 14.86
C VAL A 212 5.61 6.94 16.04
N ALA A 213 5.48 8.26 16.08
CA ALA A 213 4.75 8.96 17.13
C ALA A 213 3.26 8.57 17.15
N GLU A 214 2.59 8.56 15.98
CA GLU A 214 1.20 8.11 15.87
C GLU A 214 1.05 6.64 16.30
N TYR A 215 1.95 5.75 15.85
CA TYR A 215 1.93 4.34 16.23
C TYR A 215 1.96 4.16 17.76
N ARG A 216 2.94 4.79 18.42
CA ARG A 216 3.13 4.70 19.87
C ARG A 216 1.96 5.31 20.63
N ALA A 217 1.43 6.45 20.16
CA ALA A 217 0.27 7.10 20.77
C ALA A 217 -1.00 6.25 20.67
N VAL A 218 -1.27 5.62 19.52
CA VAL A 218 -2.40 4.71 19.33
C VAL A 218 -2.27 3.50 20.25
N LEU A 219 -1.09 2.87 20.28
CA LEU A 219 -0.80 1.68 21.08
C LEU A 219 -1.06 1.94 22.58
N ALA A 220 -0.63 3.10 23.09
CA ALA A 220 -0.84 3.51 24.47
C ALA A 220 -2.30 3.86 24.81
N SER A 221 -3.13 4.13 23.80
CA SER A 221 -4.52 4.59 24.00
C SER A 221 -5.55 3.45 24.08
N GLU A 222 -6.75 3.80 24.55
CA GLU A 222 -7.97 2.98 24.52
C GLU A 222 -8.32 2.47 23.11
N ARG A 223 -7.80 3.11 22.05
CA ARG A 223 -8.02 2.68 20.66
C ARG A 223 -7.34 1.35 20.33
N CYS A 224 -6.34 0.92 21.09
CA CYS A 224 -5.67 -0.35 20.84
C CYS A 224 -6.46 -1.51 21.47
N THR A 225 -6.96 -2.40 20.62
CA THR A 225 -7.61 -3.67 20.97
C THR A 225 -6.88 -4.79 20.22
N PRO A 226 -5.86 -5.41 20.83
CA PRO A 226 -5.01 -6.37 20.14
C PRO A 226 -5.77 -7.56 19.58
N VAL A 227 -5.44 -7.96 18.35
CA VAL A 227 -5.99 -9.17 17.71
C VAL A 227 -5.15 -10.42 17.98
N ALA A 228 -4.00 -10.26 18.65
CA ALA A 228 -3.00 -11.30 18.87
C ALA A 228 -2.62 -11.34 20.36
N ALA A 229 -2.11 -12.48 20.83
CA ALA A 229 -1.77 -12.66 22.24
C ALA A 229 -0.41 -12.07 22.64
N SER A 230 0.40 -11.67 21.67
CA SER A 230 1.64 -10.93 21.86
C SER A 230 1.72 -9.78 20.88
N ILE A 231 2.27 -8.64 21.32
CA ILE A 231 2.51 -7.46 20.50
C ILE A 231 4.02 -7.34 20.28
N ARG A 232 4.46 -7.15 19.04
CA ARG A 232 5.82 -6.69 18.72
C ARG A 232 5.73 -5.22 18.33
N PRO A 233 5.88 -4.28 19.29
CA PRO A 233 5.47 -2.88 19.12
C PRO A 233 6.51 -2.07 18.34
N ARG A 234 6.78 -2.50 17.09
CA ARG A 234 7.88 -1.99 16.28
C ARG A 234 7.37 -1.39 14.97
N VAL A 235 8.07 -0.35 14.51
CA VAL A 235 7.85 0.26 13.20
C VAL A 235 9.06 0.01 12.33
N ALA A 236 8.83 -0.69 11.20
CA ALA A 236 9.84 -0.97 10.20
C ALA A 236 9.67 -0.03 8.99
N VAL A 237 10.76 0.58 8.51
CA VAL A 237 10.78 1.39 7.28
C VAL A 237 11.68 0.73 6.25
N CYS A 238 11.36 0.91 4.97
CA CYS A 238 12.12 0.30 3.89
C CYS A 238 12.74 1.36 2.95
N LEU A 239 13.98 1.14 2.53
CA LEU A 239 14.69 2.04 1.63
C LEU A 239 15.45 1.26 0.55
N PRO A 240 15.54 1.76 -0.69
CA PRO A 240 16.52 1.24 -1.63
C PRO A 240 17.93 1.50 -1.08
N MET A 241 18.85 0.57 -1.31
CA MET A 241 20.23 0.67 -0.81
C MET A 241 21.26 0.30 -1.87
N PHE A 242 22.29 1.12 -2.01
CA PHE A 242 23.51 0.79 -2.73
C PHE A 242 24.67 1.65 -2.21
N VAL A 243 25.69 1.03 -1.62
CA VAL A 243 26.85 1.70 -1.04
C VAL A 243 28.06 1.52 -1.94
N ASP A 244 28.72 2.62 -2.26
CA ASP A 244 30.00 2.62 -2.95
C ASP A 244 30.94 3.65 -2.29
N ALA A 245 32.25 3.46 -2.39
CA ALA A 245 33.20 4.44 -1.88
C ALA A 245 33.11 5.78 -2.64
N ASP A 246 32.72 5.74 -3.92
CA ASP A 246 32.47 6.90 -4.76
C ASP A 246 30.97 7.18 -4.94
N GLU A 247 30.57 8.42 -4.64
CA GLU A 247 29.17 8.85 -4.72
C GLU A 247 28.60 8.70 -6.15
N ALA A 248 29.39 9.07 -7.17
CA ALA A 248 28.93 9.00 -8.56
C ALA A 248 28.70 7.54 -8.99
N THR A 249 29.58 6.64 -8.58
CA THR A 249 29.43 5.20 -8.81
C THR A 249 28.20 4.63 -8.12
N ALA A 250 27.94 5.02 -6.86
CA ALA A 250 26.73 4.62 -6.15
C ALA A 250 25.45 5.09 -6.86
N ILE A 251 25.42 6.33 -7.35
CA ILE A 251 24.30 6.89 -8.13
C ILE A 251 24.07 6.06 -9.39
N VAL A 252 25.11 5.81 -10.18
CA VAL A 252 25.01 5.10 -11.45
C VAL A 252 24.49 3.68 -11.23
N HIS A 253 25.08 2.93 -10.30
CA HIS A 253 24.74 1.52 -10.08
C HIS A 253 23.46 1.31 -9.26
N GLY A 254 23.20 2.17 -8.27
CA GLY A 254 22.05 2.02 -7.38
C GLY A 254 20.74 2.54 -7.95
N LEU A 255 20.76 3.72 -8.59
CA LEU A 255 19.51 4.40 -8.96
C LEU A 255 18.75 3.70 -10.07
N ASP A 256 19.43 3.09 -11.06
CA ASP A 256 18.73 2.46 -12.18
C ASP A 256 17.80 1.34 -11.71
N GLY A 257 18.29 0.45 -10.85
CA GLY A 257 17.45 -0.62 -10.29
C GLY A 257 16.43 -0.10 -9.28
N ALA A 258 16.79 0.87 -8.44
CA ALA A 258 15.84 1.46 -7.48
C ALA A 258 14.69 2.21 -8.16
N HIS A 259 15.00 2.96 -9.23
CA HIS A 259 14.02 3.66 -10.04
C HIS A 259 13.19 2.69 -10.86
N PHE A 260 13.77 1.61 -11.39
CA PHE A 260 12.99 0.58 -12.05
C PHE A 260 12.01 -0.10 -11.08
N HIS A 261 12.47 -0.42 -9.86
CA HIS A 261 11.61 -0.92 -8.80
C HIS A 261 10.46 0.05 -8.51
N ALA A 262 10.75 1.33 -8.29
CA ALA A 262 9.73 2.36 -8.06
C ALA A 262 8.76 2.54 -9.24
N TYR A 263 9.26 2.45 -10.48
CA TYR A 263 8.46 2.49 -11.69
C TYR A 263 7.53 1.28 -11.78
N ALA A 264 8.05 0.07 -11.58
CA ALA A 264 7.28 -1.17 -11.64
C ALA A 264 6.17 -1.21 -10.58
N VAL A 265 6.47 -0.82 -9.33
CA VAL A 265 5.45 -0.64 -8.27
C VAL A 265 4.39 0.36 -8.72
N SER A 266 4.79 1.52 -9.23
CA SER A 266 3.85 2.57 -9.64
C SER A 266 3.02 2.17 -10.87
N HIS A 267 3.58 1.37 -11.79
CA HIS A 267 2.84 0.79 -12.91
C HIS A 267 1.68 -0.06 -12.38
N TYR A 268 1.94 -0.98 -11.45
CA TYR A 268 0.89 -1.87 -10.93
C TYR A 268 -0.11 -1.19 -9.98
N GLU A 269 0.34 -0.18 -9.23
CA GLU A 269 -0.48 0.44 -8.18
C GLU A 269 -1.19 1.72 -8.61
N ARG A 270 -0.67 2.46 -9.60
CA ARG A 270 -1.08 3.85 -9.86
C ARG A 270 -1.53 4.11 -11.29
N PHE A 271 -0.70 3.80 -12.29
CA PHE A 271 -0.90 4.34 -13.65
C PHE A 271 -0.84 3.32 -14.79
N GLY A 272 -0.36 2.11 -14.55
CA GLY A 272 -0.05 1.16 -15.62
C GLY A 272 -1.27 0.42 -16.14
N GLU A 273 -1.36 0.29 -17.46
CA GLU A 273 -2.21 -0.70 -18.12
C GLU A 273 -1.36 -1.93 -18.43
N HIS A 274 -1.49 -2.97 -17.61
CA HIS A 274 -0.71 -4.19 -17.75
C HIS A 274 -1.43 -5.21 -18.65
N ARG A 275 -0.72 -5.72 -19.66
CA ARG A 275 -1.16 -6.80 -20.54
C ARG A 275 -0.33 -8.05 -20.23
N PRO A 276 -0.93 -9.07 -19.57
CA PRO A 276 -0.21 -10.29 -19.19
C PRO A 276 0.54 -10.91 -20.37
N GLY A 277 1.82 -11.22 -20.16
CA GLY A 277 2.74 -11.79 -21.14
C GLY A 277 3.19 -10.87 -22.26
N ALA A 278 2.68 -9.63 -22.34
CA ALA A 278 2.95 -8.71 -23.45
C ALA A 278 3.58 -7.37 -23.01
N THR A 279 3.22 -6.85 -21.83
CA THR A 279 3.79 -5.61 -21.32
C THR A 279 5.22 -5.85 -20.81
N ASP A 280 6.22 -5.30 -21.50
CA ASP A 280 7.62 -5.24 -21.07
C ASP A 280 7.86 -3.98 -20.23
N LEU A 281 7.96 -4.16 -18.90
CA LEU A 281 8.11 -3.06 -17.96
C LEU A 281 9.50 -2.45 -18.04
N TRP A 282 10.54 -3.27 -18.22
CA TRP A 282 11.90 -2.78 -18.34
C TRP A 282 12.05 -1.87 -19.56
N ALA A 283 11.54 -2.31 -20.72
CA ALA A 283 11.56 -1.51 -21.94
C ALA A 283 10.73 -0.22 -21.78
N ALA A 284 9.55 -0.30 -21.16
CA ALA A 284 8.71 0.86 -20.91
C ALA A 284 9.38 1.87 -19.96
N PHE A 285 10.03 1.38 -18.89
CA PHE A 285 10.83 2.19 -17.99
C PHE A 285 11.95 2.91 -18.73
N GLN A 286 12.74 2.19 -19.55
CA GLN A 286 13.82 2.82 -20.32
C GLN A 286 13.32 3.90 -21.27
N ALA A 287 12.15 3.69 -21.89
CA ALA A 287 11.56 4.68 -22.80
C ALA A 287 11.00 5.91 -22.07
N GLN A 288 10.53 5.78 -20.82
CA GLN A 288 9.76 6.81 -20.13
C GLN A 288 10.47 7.45 -18.93
N ARG A 289 11.61 6.90 -18.49
CA ARG A 289 12.25 7.28 -17.22
C ARG A 289 12.59 8.77 -17.12
N GLU A 290 12.89 9.43 -18.23
CA GLU A 290 13.12 10.87 -18.26
C GLU A 290 11.83 11.65 -18.00
N ASP A 291 10.74 11.26 -18.66
CA ASP A 291 9.43 11.91 -18.56
C ASP A 291 8.84 11.79 -17.15
N VAL A 292 8.99 10.63 -16.50
CA VAL A 292 8.46 10.36 -15.15
C VAL A 292 9.39 10.81 -14.02
N GLY A 293 10.49 11.51 -14.32
CA GLY A 293 11.41 12.06 -13.31
C GLY A 293 12.25 11.02 -12.58
N LEU A 294 12.50 9.88 -13.22
CA LEU A 294 13.34 8.78 -12.74
C LEU A 294 14.65 8.66 -13.56
N ALA A 295 15.02 9.72 -14.27
CA ALA A 295 16.31 9.81 -14.94
C ALA A 295 17.45 9.95 -13.93
N GLY A 296 18.47 9.12 -14.07
CA GLY A 296 19.68 9.19 -13.22
C GLY A 296 20.37 10.55 -13.29
N GLY A 297 20.30 11.24 -14.45
CA GLY A 297 20.90 12.56 -14.65
C GLY A 297 20.26 13.72 -13.87
N VAL A 298 19.10 13.51 -13.25
CA VAL A 298 18.47 14.51 -12.35
C VAL A 298 19.20 14.56 -11.00
N VAL A 299 19.78 13.43 -10.58
CA VAL A 299 20.54 13.30 -9.34
C VAL A 299 22.03 13.42 -9.66
N VAL A 300 22.64 14.52 -9.21
CA VAL A 300 24.07 14.79 -9.40
C VAL A 300 24.78 14.57 -8.07
N ALA A 301 25.98 13.97 -8.09
CA ALA A 301 26.83 13.90 -6.91
C ALA A 301 27.21 15.31 -6.47
N ASP A 302 26.79 15.70 -5.28
CA ASP A 302 26.99 17.04 -4.72
C ASP A 302 27.26 17.02 -3.21
N GLY A 303 27.43 15.82 -2.62
CA GLY A 303 27.64 15.66 -1.18
C GLY A 303 26.42 16.00 -0.31
N SER A 304 25.23 16.23 -0.89
CA SER A 304 24.03 16.53 -0.12
C SER A 304 23.65 15.40 0.84
N PRO A 305 23.06 15.71 2.02
CA PRO A 305 22.51 14.69 2.90
C PRO A 305 21.42 13.88 2.21
N LEU A 306 21.44 12.55 2.40
CA LEU A 306 20.40 11.66 1.87
C LEU A 306 19.05 11.89 2.59
N GLY A 307 17.97 11.33 2.06
CA GLY A 307 16.65 11.41 2.72
C GLY A 307 15.97 12.78 2.69
N VAL A 308 16.62 13.81 2.14
CA VAL A 308 15.94 15.06 1.76
C VAL A 308 15.27 14.84 0.41
N ARG A 309 13.99 15.23 0.27
CA ARG A 309 13.33 15.22 -1.05
C ARG A 309 14.03 16.24 -1.95
N VAL A 310 14.75 15.74 -2.94
CA VAL A 310 15.41 16.59 -3.92
C VAL A 310 14.34 17.03 -4.90
N PHE A 311 14.01 18.32 -4.88
CA PHE A 311 13.09 18.94 -5.84
C PHE A 311 13.91 19.63 -6.94
N ARG A 312 13.79 19.14 -8.18
CA ARG A 312 14.42 19.76 -9.35
C ARG A 312 13.49 19.66 -10.55
N ASP A 313 13.31 20.77 -11.26
CA ASP A 313 12.46 20.88 -12.45
C ASP A 313 11.03 20.30 -12.25
N GLY A 314 10.44 20.55 -11.08
CA GLY A 314 9.09 20.10 -10.72
C GLY A 314 8.98 18.62 -10.34
N ARG A 315 10.09 17.89 -10.25
CA ARG A 315 10.14 16.46 -9.91
C ARG A 315 10.82 16.25 -8.56
N ALA A 316 10.19 15.45 -7.71
CA ALA A 316 10.71 15.07 -6.39
C ALA A 316 11.21 13.63 -6.42
N SER A 317 12.46 13.39 -6.00
CA SER A 317 13.00 12.03 -5.86
C SER A 317 13.64 11.85 -4.49
N LEU A 318 13.42 10.67 -3.91
CA LEU A 318 14.10 10.19 -2.71
C LEU A 318 15.11 9.13 -3.12
N ARG A 319 16.40 9.48 -3.00
CA ARG A 319 17.53 8.62 -3.33
C ARG A 319 17.67 7.39 -2.41
N GLY A 320 17.04 7.40 -1.24
CA GLY A 320 17.18 6.34 -0.23
C GLY A 320 18.62 6.22 0.28
N ALA A 321 19.01 5.00 0.66
CA ALA A 321 20.36 4.66 1.17
C ALA A 321 21.34 4.35 0.03
N ILE A 322 21.36 5.17 -1.02
CA ILE A 322 22.26 5.04 -2.16
C ILE A 322 23.33 6.12 -2.08
N GLY A 323 24.60 5.79 -1.80
CA GLY A 323 25.66 6.80 -1.64
C GLY A 323 26.92 6.27 -0.97
N THR A 324 27.74 7.18 -0.44
CA THR A 324 28.96 6.80 0.29
C THR A 324 28.65 6.24 1.68
N PRO A 325 29.57 5.48 2.31
CA PRO A 325 29.36 4.99 3.67
C PRO A 325 29.00 6.09 4.68
N ASP A 326 29.61 7.28 4.54
CA ASP A 326 29.35 8.41 5.43
C ASP A 326 27.93 8.97 5.24
N GLN A 327 27.50 9.15 4.00
CA GLN A 327 26.15 9.60 3.66
C GLN A 327 25.08 8.61 4.15
N VAL A 328 25.33 7.31 3.99
CA VAL A 328 24.40 6.26 4.41
C VAL A 328 24.38 6.13 5.93
N ALA A 329 25.52 6.23 6.61
CA ALA A 329 25.58 6.21 8.07
C ALA A 329 24.79 7.38 8.69
N ASP A 330 24.92 8.59 8.13
CA ASP A 330 24.13 9.75 8.55
C ASP A 330 22.62 9.52 8.38
N LEU A 331 22.20 9.01 7.23
CA LEU A 331 20.78 8.72 6.96
C LEU A 331 20.21 7.71 7.96
N VAL A 332 20.94 6.62 8.18
CA VAL A 332 20.56 5.55 9.12
C VAL A 332 20.47 6.11 10.55
N ALA A 333 21.40 6.96 10.97
CA ALA A 333 21.34 7.62 12.27
C ALA A 333 20.09 8.51 12.42
N ARG A 334 19.67 9.20 11.37
CA ARG A 334 18.43 10.00 11.39
C ARG A 334 17.16 9.16 11.50
N TYR A 335 17.07 8.00 10.83
CA TYR A 335 15.95 7.06 11.05
C TYR A 335 15.96 6.49 12.46
N ALA A 336 17.13 6.16 13.02
CA ALA A 336 17.24 5.73 14.40
C ALA A 336 16.73 6.83 15.36
N ALA A 337 17.13 8.08 15.14
CA ALA A 337 16.66 9.24 15.92
C ALA A 337 15.15 9.47 15.77
N ALA A 338 14.58 9.24 14.59
CA ALA A 338 13.14 9.28 14.33
C ALA A 338 12.34 8.19 15.07
N GLY A 339 13.02 7.24 15.72
CA GLY A 339 12.36 6.20 16.50
C GLY A 339 12.04 4.93 15.72
N VAL A 340 12.50 4.82 14.46
CA VAL A 340 12.36 3.59 13.65
C VAL A 340 13.10 2.44 14.35
N ASP A 341 12.45 1.30 14.45
CA ASP A 341 12.97 0.12 15.16
C ASP A 341 13.71 -0.83 14.23
N ASP A 342 13.18 -0.99 13.01
CA ASP A 342 13.71 -1.86 11.97
C ASP A 342 13.87 -1.08 10.65
N LEU A 343 15.06 -1.10 10.05
CA LEU A 343 15.31 -0.53 8.73
C LEU A 343 15.60 -1.66 7.74
N LEU A 344 14.72 -1.84 6.77
CA LEU A 344 14.82 -2.88 5.75
C LEU A 344 15.38 -2.31 4.45
N LEU A 345 16.53 -2.81 4.05
CA LEU A 345 17.24 -2.40 2.85
C LEU A 345 16.75 -3.23 1.65
N VAL A 346 16.25 -2.55 0.64
CA VAL A 346 15.81 -3.13 -0.63
C VAL A 346 16.98 -3.03 -1.61
N LEU A 347 17.53 -4.17 -1.99
CA LEU A 347 18.63 -4.21 -2.95
C LEU A 347 18.06 -4.06 -4.37
N PRO A 348 18.56 -3.11 -5.17
CA PRO A 348 18.12 -2.92 -6.55
C PRO A 348 18.24 -4.23 -7.35
N PRO A 349 17.27 -4.58 -8.22
CA PRO A 349 17.45 -5.70 -9.12
C PRO A 349 18.63 -5.42 -10.06
N PRO A 350 19.38 -6.46 -10.46
CA PRO A 350 20.37 -6.30 -11.51
C PRO A 350 19.65 -6.00 -12.82
N VAL A 351 20.22 -5.06 -13.57
CA VAL A 351 19.66 -4.57 -14.82
C VAL A 351 20.47 -5.08 -16.00
N ALA A 352 19.82 -5.27 -17.15
CA ALA A 352 20.46 -5.84 -18.33
C ALA A 352 21.72 -5.06 -18.72
N GLY A 353 22.82 -5.79 -18.94
CA GLY A 353 24.12 -5.22 -19.31
C GLY A 353 25.00 -4.73 -18.15
N ARG A 354 24.58 -4.94 -16.88
CA ARG A 354 25.40 -4.62 -15.71
C ARG A 354 25.64 -5.83 -14.80
N PRO A 355 26.85 -6.01 -14.26
CA PRO A 355 27.09 -7.06 -13.29
C PRO A 355 26.38 -6.75 -11.97
N ASP A 356 26.04 -7.81 -11.24
CA ASP A 356 25.36 -7.70 -9.95
C ASP A 356 26.36 -7.36 -8.83
N HIS A 357 26.43 -6.08 -8.47
CA HIS A 357 27.36 -5.57 -7.46
C HIS A 357 26.76 -5.51 -6.05
N ASN A 358 25.56 -6.05 -5.83
CA ASN A 358 24.86 -5.92 -4.55
C ASN A 358 25.62 -6.61 -3.39
N ALA A 359 26.35 -7.69 -3.66
CA ALA A 359 27.14 -8.37 -2.64
C ALA A 359 28.34 -7.55 -2.16
N GLU A 360 28.98 -6.78 -3.05
CA GLU A 360 30.09 -5.89 -2.70
C GLU A 360 29.58 -4.68 -1.92
N SER A 361 28.51 -4.06 -2.40
CA SER A 361 27.78 -2.99 -1.69
C SER A 361 27.37 -3.43 -0.28
N LEU A 362 26.84 -4.65 -0.12
CA LEU A 362 26.41 -5.16 1.19
C LEU A 362 27.60 -5.39 2.14
N ARG A 363 28.74 -5.88 1.64
CA ARG A 363 29.98 -5.98 2.44
C ARG A 363 30.47 -4.61 2.87
N LEU A 364 30.51 -3.64 1.95
CA LEU A 364 30.93 -2.27 2.28
C LEU A 364 30.01 -1.63 3.32
N PHE A 365 28.70 -1.83 3.20
CA PHE A 365 27.73 -1.40 4.22
C PHE A 365 28.03 -2.04 5.58
N ALA A 366 28.24 -3.36 5.62
CA ALA A 366 28.52 -4.08 6.85
C ALA A 366 29.85 -3.69 7.50
N ASP A 367 30.88 -3.42 6.71
CA ASP A 367 32.21 -3.06 7.21
C ASP A 367 32.29 -1.60 7.65
N SER A 368 31.61 -0.70 6.93
CA SER A 368 31.79 0.75 7.11
C SER A 368 30.62 1.47 7.76
N VAL A 369 29.39 0.97 7.62
CA VAL A 369 28.18 1.63 8.12
C VAL A 369 27.66 0.95 9.38
N LEU A 370 27.47 -0.37 9.34
CA LEU A 370 26.88 -1.15 10.45
C LEU A 370 27.59 -0.93 11.80
N PRO A 371 28.95 -0.84 11.90
CA PRO A 371 29.63 -0.61 13.18
C PRO A 371 29.40 0.79 13.76
N ARG A 372 28.95 1.73 12.94
CA ARG A 372 28.61 3.11 13.36
C ARG A 372 27.19 3.23 13.88
N ILE A 373 26.36 2.22 13.63
CA ILE A 373 25.01 2.15 14.16
C ILE A 373 25.14 1.78 15.63
N VAL A 374 25.12 2.80 16.49
CA VAL A 374 25.17 2.60 17.94
C VAL A 374 23.92 1.80 18.34
N PRO A 375 24.08 0.62 18.95
CA PRO A 375 22.95 -0.08 19.56
C PRO A 375 22.27 0.90 20.51
N ARG A 376 20.94 0.95 20.54
CA ARG A 376 20.28 1.70 21.62
C ARG A 376 20.77 1.05 22.92
N ALA A 377 21.38 1.82 23.81
CA ALA A 377 21.77 1.30 25.11
C ALA A 377 20.54 0.67 25.77
N GLY A 378 20.60 -0.62 26.11
CA GLY A 378 19.48 -1.35 26.72
C GLY A 378 18.52 -2.07 25.75
N GLU A 379 19.01 -2.68 24.66
CA GLU A 379 18.20 -3.55 23.80
C GLU A 379 17.80 -4.86 24.52
N GLU A 380 16.72 -4.76 25.30
CA GLU A 380 15.53 -5.62 25.23
C GLU A 380 14.35 -5.05 26.05
N ASP A 381 14.56 -4.11 26.98
CA ASP A 381 13.55 -3.85 28.03
C ASP A 381 13.52 -2.44 28.68
N ASP A 382 14.02 -1.36 28.06
CA ASP A 382 14.12 -0.05 28.76
C ASP A 382 13.23 1.11 28.27
N ASP A 383 12.40 0.94 27.23
CA ASP A 383 11.26 1.87 27.05
C ASP A 383 10.11 1.41 27.95
N ALA A 384 10.26 1.70 29.25
CA ALA A 384 9.28 1.38 30.28
C ALA A 384 7.87 1.90 29.93
N ALA A 385 7.78 3.01 29.17
CA ALA A 385 6.52 3.54 28.69
C ALA A 385 5.93 2.63 27.60
N LEU A 386 6.73 2.17 26.63
CA LEU A 386 6.28 1.26 25.58
C LEU A 386 5.89 -0.13 26.11
N GLN A 387 6.61 -0.65 27.11
CA GLN A 387 6.23 -1.88 27.80
C GLN A 387 4.91 -1.72 28.56
N THR A 388 4.76 -0.60 29.27
CA THR A 388 3.52 -0.29 29.99
C THR A 388 2.35 -0.15 29.02
N ALA A 389 2.55 0.52 27.88
CA ALA A 389 1.57 0.61 26.81
C ALA A 389 1.21 -0.77 26.26
N THR A 390 2.19 -1.61 25.96
CA THR A 390 1.99 -2.99 25.48
C THR A 390 1.19 -3.84 26.48
N ARG A 391 1.55 -3.81 27.76
CA ARG A 391 0.84 -4.54 28.82
C ARG A 391 -0.60 -4.05 28.98
N SER A 392 -0.79 -2.74 28.94
CA SER A 392 -2.11 -2.09 29.00
C SER A 392 -2.98 -2.47 27.79
N ALA A 393 -2.39 -2.48 26.58
CA ALA A 393 -3.06 -2.92 25.36
C ALA A 393 -3.48 -4.40 25.43
N LEU A 394 -2.58 -5.29 25.85
CA LEU A 394 -2.89 -6.71 26.00
C LEU A 394 -4.00 -6.97 27.02
N ALA A 395 -4.12 -6.16 28.07
CA ALA A 395 -5.21 -6.24 29.03
C ALA A 395 -6.59 -5.86 28.43
N ARG A 396 -6.62 -5.09 27.32
CA ARG A 396 -7.84 -4.77 26.57
C ARG A 396 -8.23 -5.84 25.54
N ARG A 397 -7.41 -6.88 25.36
CA ARG A 397 -7.71 -7.95 24.38
C ARG A 397 -9.01 -8.66 24.77
N PRO A 398 -9.96 -8.86 23.82
CA PRO A 398 -11.18 -9.61 24.09
C PRO A 398 -10.85 -11.06 24.48
N PRO A 399 -11.58 -11.65 25.45
CA PRO A 399 -11.40 -13.06 25.78
C PRO A 399 -11.69 -13.93 24.56
N ARG A 400 -10.86 -14.98 24.36
CA ARG A 400 -11.07 -15.96 23.29
C ARG A 400 -12.07 -17.03 23.75
N PRO A 401 -12.97 -17.50 22.87
CA PRO A 401 -13.85 -18.60 23.19
C PRO A 401 -13.03 -19.87 23.45
N THR A 402 -13.26 -20.51 24.59
CA THR A 402 -12.70 -21.83 24.92
C THR A 402 -13.78 -22.87 24.63
N LEU A 403 -13.43 -23.95 23.92
CA LEU A 403 -14.36 -25.04 23.69
C LEU A 403 -14.52 -25.90 24.95
N THR A 404 -15.75 -26.29 25.27
CA THR A 404 -16.02 -27.28 26.33
C THR A 404 -15.63 -28.68 25.86
N ASN A 405 -15.40 -29.61 26.80
CA ASN A 405 -15.12 -31.02 26.46
C ASN A 405 -16.25 -31.65 25.63
N GLU A 406 -17.50 -31.26 25.90
CA GLU A 406 -18.67 -31.66 25.10
C GLU A 406 -18.57 -31.15 23.67
N ALA A 407 -18.25 -29.86 23.47
CA ALA A 407 -18.07 -29.28 22.14
C ALA A 407 -16.89 -29.93 21.39
N ILE A 408 -15.80 -30.26 22.09
CA ILE A 408 -14.66 -31.01 21.52
C ILE A 408 -15.08 -32.41 21.07
N SER A 409 -15.87 -33.11 21.89
CA SER A 409 -16.37 -34.46 21.57
C SER A 409 -17.31 -34.44 20.37
N ALA A 410 -18.22 -33.47 20.31
CA ALA A 410 -19.14 -33.29 19.18
C ALA A 410 -18.40 -33.04 17.84
N LEU A 411 -17.23 -32.41 17.87
CA LEU A 411 -16.39 -32.21 16.67
C LEU A 411 -15.76 -33.50 16.14
N ALA A 412 -15.58 -34.52 16.99
CA ALA A 412 -15.09 -35.84 16.57
C ALA A 412 -16.20 -36.68 15.91
N GLU A 413 -17.46 -36.43 16.29
CA GLU A 413 -18.63 -37.17 15.83
C GLU A 413 -19.35 -36.53 14.64
N ALA A 414 -18.97 -35.30 14.26
CA ALA A 414 -19.58 -34.56 13.17
C ALA A 414 -19.37 -35.29 11.81
N PRO A 415 -20.44 -35.64 11.07
CA PRO A 415 -20.31 -36.27 9.76
C PRO A 415 -19.62 -35.33 8.77
N ALA A 416 -18.83 -35.89 7.85
CA ALA A 416 -18.24 -35.13 6.75
C ALA A 416 -19.36 -34.40 5.98
N PRO A 417 -19.17 -33.14 5.56
CA PRO A 417 -20.20 -32.42 4.82
C PRO A 417 -20.56 -33.18 3.54
N THR A 418 -21.75 -33.77 3.51
CA THR A 418 -22.29 -34.48 2.34
C THR A 418 -22.92 -33.46 1.40
N GLY A 419 -22.12 -32.88 0.51
CA GLY A 419 -22.58 -32.02 -0.57
C GLY A 419 -21.41 -31.31 -1.25
N PRO A 420 -21.50 -30.98 -2.56
CA PRO A 420 -20.51 -30.11 -3.16
C PRO A 420 -20.52 -28.82 -2.35
N ALA A 421 -19.35 -28.40 -1.84
CA ALA A 421 -19.19 -27.14 -1.16
C ALA A 421 -19.81 -26.08 -2.04
N ALA A 422 -20.97 -25.53 -1.62
CA ALA A 422 -21.58 -24.43 -2.31
C ALA A 422 -20.55 -23.31 -2.25
N ALA A 423 -19.82 -23.13 -3.36
CA ALA A 423 -19.06 -21.93 -3.58
C ALA A 423 -20.05 -20.81 -3.27
N ALA A 424 -19.71 -19.96 -2.31
CA ALA A 424 -20.38 -18.69 -2.11
C ALA A 424 -20.08 -17.81 -3.34
N GLN A 425 -20.53 -18.25 -4.51
CA GLN A 425 -20.77 -17.42 -5.67
C GLN A 425 -21.98 -16.60 -5.28
N SER A 426 -21.74 -15.35 -4.91
CA SER A 426 -22.77 -14.32 -5.00
C SER A 426 -23.39 -14.43 -6.40
N GLY A 427 -24.62 -14.92 -6.46
CA GLY A 427 -25.31 -15.19 -7.71
C GLY A 427 -25.39 -13.95 -8.57
N ALA A 428 -24.77 -14.03 -9.75
CA ALA A 428 -25.13 -13.28 -10.94
C ALA A 428 -24.55 -14.00 -12.14
N THR A 429 -25.28 -15.00 -12.64
CA THR A 429 -25.01 -15.61 -13.94
C THR A 429 -25.20 -14.55 -15.03
N PRO A 430 -24.25 -14.34 -15.95
CA PRO A 430 -24.47 -13.48 -17.11
C PRO A 430 -25.25 -14.28 -18.16
N ALA A 431 -26.45 -13.82 -18.50
CA ALA A 431 -27.14 -14.25 -19.71
C ALA A 431 -27.10 -13.10 -20.72
N ASP A 432 -26.56 -13.39 -21.90
CA ASP A 432 -26.60 -12.57 -23.12
C ASP A 432 -26.63 -13.55 -24.32
N PRO A 433 -27.09 -13.19 -25.53
CA PRO A 433 -28.10 -12.20 -25.91
C PRO A 433 -29.12 -12.76 -26.97
N VAL A 434 -30.05 -11.87 -27.39
CA VAL A 434 -30.84 -11.87 -28.65
C VAL A 434 -32.19 -12.64 -28.69
N ARG A 435 -33.31 -11.89 -28.64
CA ARG A 435 -34.27 -11.71 -29.76
C ARG A 435 -35.48 -10.82 -29.42
N SER A 436 -35.57 -9.70 -30.15
CA SER A 436 -36.74 -9.21 -30.91
C SER A 436 -38.08 -8.81 -30.23
N ALA A 437 -38.40 -7.52 -30.45
CA ALA A 437 -39.67 -6.93 -30.92
C ALA A 437 -40.71 -6.34 -29.94
N ASN A 438 -40.89 -5.02 -30.14
CA ASN A 438 -42.13 -4.22 -30.24
C ASN A 438 -43.04 -4.02 -29.02
N GLY A 439 -43.30 -2.74 -28.70
CA GLY A 439 -44.43 -2.34 -27.88
C GLY A 439 -44.39 -0.89 -27.39
N SER A 440 -44.98 0.00 -28.18
CA SER A 440 -45.31 1.42 -27.97
C SER A 440 -45.74 1.89 -26.56
N GLY A 441 -45.38 3.14 -26.21
CA GLY A 441 -46.20 4.00 -25.34
C GLY A 441 -45.44 4.93 -24.37
N ARG A 442 -45.39 6.23 -24.69
CA ARG A 442 -45.33 7.35 -23.70
C ARG A 442 -46.77 7.82 -23.44
N PRO A 443 -47.15 8.56 -22.36
CA PRO A 443 -46.34 9.57 -21.66
C PRO A 443 -46.53 9.71 -20.11
N GLU A 444 -45.72 10.61 -19.56
CA GLU A 444 -45.83 11.45 -18.35
C GLU A 444 -47.04 11.33 -17.40
N THR A 445 -46.74 11.19 -16.09
CA THR A 445 -47.21 12.00 -14.93
C THR A 445 -47.42 11.13 -13.67
N ALA A 446 -46.47 11.21 -12.73
CA ALA A 446 -46.68 10.77 -11.35
C ALA A 446 -45.86 11.67 -10.42
N ARG A 447 -46.27 12.93 -10.34
CA ARG A 447 -45.92 13.83 -9.24
C ARG A 447 -47.18 13.95 -8.38
N ALA A 448 -47.03 13.74 -7.07
CA ALA A 448 -48.10 13.63 -6.06
C ALA A 448 -48.82 12.28 -6.16
N ILE A 449 -48.41 11.25 -5.43
CA ILE A 449 -48.77 11.07 -4.02
C ILE A 449 -47.64 10.32 -3.32
N LEU A 450 -46.99 11.00 -2.37
CA LEU A 450 -46.23 10.50 -1.19
C LEU A 450 -45.12 11.50 -0.82
N ARG A 451 -45.56 12.71 -0.48
CA ARG A 451 -44.87 13.55 0.51
C ARG A 451 -45.66 13.43 1.81
N ALA A 452 -45.12 12.67 2.77
CA ALA A 452 -45.26 12.92 4.21
C ALA A 452 -44.33 11.97 4.98
N THR A 453 -43.44 12.55 5.79
CA THR A 453 -42.61 11.92 6.84
C THR A 453 -41.74 10.73 6.44
N MET A 454 -40.49 11.02 6.04
CA MET A 454 -39.41 10.04 5.90
C MET A 454 -38.21 10.45 6.78
N PRO A 455 -37.64 9.54 7.58
CA PRO A 455 -36.51 9.83 8.47
C PRO A 455 -35.20 10.15 7.71
N ALA A 456 -34.29 10.84 8.40
CA ALA A 456 -33.08 11.46 7.83
C ALA A 456 -32.08 10.45 7.20
N ASP A 457 -32.15 9.19 7.59
CA ASP A 457 -31.32 8.07 7.14
C ASP A 457 -31.58 7.64 5.68
N LEU A 458 -32.79 7.89 5.17
CA LEU A 458 -33.16 7.58 3.78
C LEU A 458 -32.70 8.65 2.78
N LYS A 459 -32.46 9.88 3.24
CA LYS A 459 -31.90 10.98 2.44
C LYS A 459 -30.42 10.74 2.12
N GLU A 460 -29.70 10.13 3.06
CA GLU A 460 -28.28 9.76 2.93
C GLU A 460 -28.10 8.53 2.02
N ARG A 461 -28.98 7.53 2.13
CA ARG A 461 -28.99 6.34 1.28
C ARG A 461 -29.39 6.62 -0.18
N ALA A 462 -30.30 7.58 -0.42
CA ALA A 462 -30.64 8.04 -1.77
C ALA A 462 -29.49 8.84 -2.41
N SER A 463 -28.74 9.62 -1.61
CA SER A 463 -27.55 10.36 -2.05
C SER A 463 -26.41 9.42 -2.47
N ALA A 464 -26.13 8.37 -1.68
CA ALA A 464 -25.04 7.42 -1.92
C ALA A 464 -25.26 6.52 -3.16
N ARG A 465 -26.49 6.06 -3.40
CA ARG A 465 -26.84 5.32 -4.63
C ARG A 465 -26.80 6.21 -5.88
N GLY A 466 -27.22 7.47 -5.75
CA GLY A 466 -27.14 8.47 -6.83
C GLY A 466 -25.71 8.81 -7.22
N THR A 467 -24.80 8.98 -6.26
CA THR A 467 -23.37 9.24 -6.51
C THR A 467 -22.64 8.04 -7.11
N ALA A 468 -22.95 6.82 -6.66
CA ALA A 468 -22.35 5.61 -7.24
C ALA A 468 -22.79 5.34 -8.68
N ALA A 469 -24.07 5.61 -9.00
CA ALA A 469 -24.58 5.52 -10.38
C ALA A 469 -23.99 6.62 -11.28
N ALA A 470 -23.89 7.85 -10.78
CA ALA A 470 -23.26 8.96 -11.50
C ALA A 470 -21.76 8.70 -11.76
N ARG A 471 -21.02 8.18 -10.77
CA ARG A 471 -19.62 7.78 -10.93
C ARG A 471 -19.44 6.70 -12.00
N ARG A 472 -20.28 5.66 -12.01
CA ARG A 472 -20.24 4.60 -13.04
C ARG A 472 -20.62 5.10 -14.43
N ALA A 473 -21.55 6.06 -14.51
CA ALA A 473 -21.94 6.66 -15.77
C ALA A 473 -20.82 7.54 -16.35
N VAL A 474 -20.14 8.33 -15.51
CA VAL A 474 -19.01 9.17 -15.93
C VAL A 474 -17.80 8.31 -16.33
N ALA A 475 -17.49 7.26 -15.58
CA ALA A 475 -16.36 6.38 -15.87
C ALA A 475 -16.49 5.55 -17.16
N ARG A 476 -17.74 5.32 -17.62
CA ARG A 476 -18.01 4.57 -18.86
C ARG A 476 -18.36 5.48 -20.03
N ALA A 477 -18.48 6.78 -19.80
CA ALA A 477 -18.86 7.72 -20.84
C ALA A 477 -17.64 8.11 -21.68
N ASP A 478 -17.88 8.23 -22.98
CA ASP A 478 -16.91 8.83 -23.88
C ASP A 478 -16.73 10.33 -23.60
N ASP A 479 -15.55 10.85 -23.89
CA ASP A 479 -15.18 12.24 -23.61
C ASP A 479 -16.12 13.24 -24.29
N ARG A 480 -16.55 12.96 -25.53
CA ARG A 480 -17.45 13.86 -26.27
C ARG A 480 -18.82 13.94 -25.61
N TRP A 481 -19.31 12.84 -25.07
CA TRP A 481 -20.57 12.79 -24.33
C TRP A 481 -20.45 13.55 -23.01
N LEU A 482 -19.33 13.38 -22.28
CA LEU A 482 -19.07 14.08 -21.02
C LEU A 482 -19.01 15.59 -21.21
N GLU A 483 -18.23 16.04 -22.19
CA GLU A 483 -18.07 17.46 -22.52
C GLU A 483 -19.41 18.07 -22.97
N ARG A 484 -20.18 17.37 -23.82
CA ARG A 484 -21.48 17.87 -24.31
C ARG A 484 -22.55 17.93 -23.22
N THR A 485 -22.52 17.01 -22.26
CA THR A 485 -23.60 16.85 -21.27
C THR A 485 -23.28 17.60 -19.98
N LEU A 486 -22.13 17.30 -19.37
CA LEU A 486 -21.70 17.84 -18.07
C LEU A 486 -20.79 19.07 -18.22
N GLY A 487 -20.07 19.18 -19.34
CA GLY A 487 -19.21 20.32 -19.68
C GLY A 487 -19.95 21.58 -20.18
N SER A 488 -21.30 21.57 -20.20
CA SER A 488 -22.10 22.76 -20.51
C SER A 488 -21.97 23.83 -19.42
N ALA A 489 -22.17 25.11 -19.76
CA ALA A 489 -22.11 26.21 -18.79
C ALA A 489 -23.02 26.01 -17.56
N ARG A 490 -24.18 25.35 -17.74
CA ARG A 490 -25.08 24.98 -16.63
C ARG A 490 -24.53 23.81 -15.80
N GLY A 491 -23.92 22.82 -16.45
CA GLY A 491 -23.29 21.66 -15.78
C GLY A 491 -22.09 22.06 -14.93
N LEU A 492 -21.16 22.83 -15.51
CA LEU A 492 -20.01 23.36 -14.78
C LEU A 492 -20.42 24.25 -13.62
N LYS A 493 -21.46 25.08 -13.78
CA LYS A 493 -21.99 25.89 -12.66
C LYS A 493 -22.50 25.05 -11.49
N LEU A 494 -23.08 23.88 -11.76
CA LEU A 494 -23.50 22.95 -10.71
C LEU A 494 -22.30 22.31 -10.02
N ILE A 495 -21.30 21.87 -10.78
CA ILE A 495 -20.08 21.20 -10.27
C ILE A 495 -19.26 22.17 -9.42
N PHE A 496 -18.90 23.32 -9.96
CA PHE A 496 -18.15 24.35 -9.24
C PHE A 496 -18.92 24.90 -8.04
N GLY A 497 -20.25 25.02 -8.16
CA GLY A 497 -21.11 25.39 -7.03
C GLY A 497 -21.14 24.34 -5.92
N ALA A 498 -21.11 23.05 -6.26
CA ALA A 498 -21.02 21.96 -5.29
C ALA A 498 -19.63 21.90 -4.64
N MET A 499 -18.57 22.09 -5.42
CA MET A 499 -17.18 22.14 -4.95
C MET A 499 -16.99 23.27 -3.93
N ALA A 500 -17.42 24.49 -4.27
CA ALA A 500 -17.31 25.64 -3.37
C ALA A 500 -18.10 25.46 -2.06
N LYS A 501 -19.24 24.76 -2.08
CA LYS A 501 -20.04 24.43 -0.89
C LYS A 501 -19.38 23.41 0.04
N ARG A 502 -18.48 22.58 -0.47
CA ARG A 502 -17.73 21.58 0.30
C ARG A 502 -16.44 22.13 0.91
N PHE A 503 -16.23 23.45 0.83
CA PHE A 503 -15.03 24.08 1.33
C PHE A 503 -14.85 23.85 2.84
N VAL A 504 -13.63 23.47 3.24
CA VAL A 504 -13.22 23.22 4.63
C VAL A 504 -12.23 24.31 5.05
N PRO A 505 -12.67 25.32 5.84
CA PRO A 505 -11.82 26.45 6.21
C PRO A 505 -10.51 26.08 6.92
N ALA A 506 -10.53 25.09 7.82
CA ALA A 506 -9.34 24.66 8.54
C ALA A 506 -8.25 24.10 7.62
N ALA A 507 -8.64 23.45 6.51
CA ALA A 507 -7.70 22.89 5.54
C ALA A 507 -7.05 23.96 4.65
N ALA A 508 -7.60 25.18 4.62
CA ALA A 508 -7.01 26.30 3.87
C ALA A 508 -5.78 26.90 4.58
N GLN A 509 -5.54 26.57 5.86
CA GLN A 509 -4.38 27.05 6.64
C GLN A 509 -4.15 28.57 6.51
N GLY A 510 -5.24 29.35 6.56
CA GLY A 510 -5.19 30.82 6.44
C GLY A 510 -5.11 31.37 5.01
N PHE A 511 -5.14 30.52 3.97
CA PHE A 511 -5.17 30.97 2.58
C PHE A 511 -6.44 31.79 2.27
N VAL A 512 -6.23 32.99 1.73
CA VAL A 512 -7.27 33.87 1.19
C VAL A 512 -6.80 34.34 -0.18
N GLY A 513 -7.56 34.07 -1.23
CA GLY A 513 -7.13 34.33 -2.60
C GLY A 513 -8.06 33.72 -3.63
N THR A 514 -7.64 33.71 -4.90
CA THR A 514 -8.43 33.14 -5.99
C THR A 514 -7.66 32.02 -6.67
N ILE A 515 -8.34 30.90 -6.94
CA ILE A 515 -7.83 29.77 -7.72
C ILE A 515 -8.51 29.81 -9.09
N ALA A 516 -7.75 29.78 -10.18
CA ALA A 516 -8.25 29.73 -11.54
C ALA A 516 -8.23 28.29 -12.09
N TYR A 517 -9.21 27.96 -12.91
CA TYR A 517 -9.32 26.72 -13.66
C TYR A 517 -9.47 27.07 -15.14
N GLU A 518 -8.63 26.47 -15.98
CA GLU A 518 -8.68 26.60 -17.44
C GLU A 518 -8.90 25.20 -18.03
N LEU A 519 -10.13 24.96 -18.48
CA LEU A 519 -10.58 23.64 -18.92
C LEU A 519 -10.71 23.61 -20.44
N ARG A 520 -9.88 22.80 -21.10
CA ARG A 520 -9.87 22.70 -22.57
C ARG A 520 -10.71 21.53 -23.04
N ASP A 521 -11.70 21.77 -23.90
CA ASP A 521 -12.46 20.70 -24.55
C ASP A 521 -11.75 20.14 -25.80
N GLN A 522 -12.30 19.07 -26.40
CA GLN A 522 -11.73 18.47 -27.61
C GLN A 522 -11.74 19.38 -28.84
N ALA A 523 -12.58 20.42 -28.86
CA ALA A 523 -12.60 21.43 -29.91
C ALA A 523 -11.53 22.52 -29.70
N GLY A 524 -10.77 22.45 -28.61
CA GLY A 524 -9.73 23.40 -28.24
C GLY A 524 -10.25 24.65 -27.52
N VAL A 525 -11.56 24.73 -27.23
CA VAL A 525 -12.18 25.86 -26.54
C VAL A 525 -11.82 25.77 -25.05
N VAL A 526 -11.31 26.88 -24.51
CA VAL A 526 -10.93 26.99 -23.09
C VAL A 526 -12.07 27.63 -22.32
N GLN A 527 -12.61 26.90 -21.36
CA GLN A 527 -13.59 27.40 -20.39
C GLN A 527 -12.88 27.78 -19.11
N THR A 528 -13.02 29.05 -18.71
CA THR A 528 -12.35 29.59 -17.52
C THR A 528 -13.30 29.68 -16.34
N TRP A 529 -12.82 29.30 -15.15
CA TRP A 529 -13.53 29.40 -13.88
C TRP A 529 -12.60 29.93 -12.81
N SER A 530 -13.16 30.66 -11.85
CA SER A 530 -12.44 31.20 -10.71
C SER A 530 -13.14 30.80 -9.41
N VAL A 531 -12.35 30.39 -8.42
CA VAL A 531 -12.81 30.02 -7.08
C VAL A 531 -12.15 30.95 -6.08
N ARG A 532 -12.91 31.90 -5.56
CA ARG A 532 -12.46 32.83 -4.53
C ARG A 532 -12.63 32.20 -3.16
N VAL A 533 -11.55 32.09 -2.42
CA VAL A 533 -11.50 31.58 -1.05
C VAL A 533 -11.37 32.75 -0.08
N THR A 534 -12.23 32.75 0.94
CA THR A 534 -12.19 33.62 2.11
C THR A 534 -11.91 32.78 3.36
N PRO A 535 -11.63 33.39 4.53
CA PRO A 535 -11.36 32.63 5.76
C PRO A 535 -12.48 31.66 6.18
N THR A 536 -13.71 31.84 5.69
CA THR A 536 -14.87 31.05 6.13
C THR A 536 -15.64 30.39 4.99
N ALA A 537 -15.39 30.75 3.72
CA ALA A 537 -16.17 30.27 2.60
C ALA A 537 -15.37 30.26 1.29
N ALA A 538 -15.88 29.53 0.29
CA ALA A 538 -15.43 29.64 -1.08
C ALA A 538 -16.60 29.97 -2.00
N THR A 539 -16.35 30.71 -3.08
CA THR A 539 -17.36 31.04 -4.10
C THR A 539 -16.75 30.82 -5.48
N ALA A 540 -17.46 30.08 -6.33
CA ALA A 540 -17.01 29.81 -7.70
C ALA A 540 -17.82 30.62 -8.71
N THR A 541 -17.12 31.25 -9.67
CA THR A 541 -17.68 32.10 -10.72
C THR A 541 -17.08 31.73 -12.08
N PRO A 542 -17.89 31.71 -13.16
CA PRO A 542 -17.35 31.56 -14.51
C PRO A 542 -16.55 32.80 -14.91
N GLY A 543 -15.47 32.60 -15.63
CA GLY A 543 -14.58 33.64 -16.12
C GLY A 543 -13.17 33.60 -15.50
N PRO A 544 -12.22 34.31 -16.14
CA PRO A 544 -10.83 34.35 -15.69
C PRO A 544 -10.68 35.09 -14.37
N ALA A 545 -9.64 34.75 -13.61
CA ALA A 545 -9.21 35.52 -12.46
C ALA A 545 -8.06 36.47 -12.90
N PRO A 546 -8.11 37.77 -12.56
CA PRO A 546 -7.07 38.72 -12.93
C PRO A 546 -5.73 38.49 -12.19
N ASP A 547 -5.77 37.89 -11.00
CA ASP A 547 -4.59 37.57 -10.19
C ASP A 547 -4.82 36.27 -9.39
N PRO A 548 -4.76 35.10 -10.06
CA PRO A 548 -4.92 33.82 -9.38
C PRO A 548 -3.65 33.45 -8.62
N ALA A 549 -3.80 33.06 -7.36
CA ALA A 549 -2.71 32.47 -6.58
C ALA A 549 -2.29 31.11 -7.14
N LEU A 550 -3.21 30.40 -7.81
CA LEU A 550 -2.97 29.13 -8.48
C LEU A 550 -3.89 29.02 -9.70
N THR A 551 -3.34 28.64 -10.84
CA THR A 551 -4.06 28.31 -12.06
C THR A 551 -3.88 26.83 -12.38
N ILE A 552 -4.98 26.13 -12.60
CA ILE A 552 -5.02 24.70 -12.91
C ILE A 552 -5.52 24.55 -14.35
N GLN A 553 -4.67 23.99 -15.21
CA GLN A 553 -5.00 23.75 -16.62
C GLN A 553 -5.15 22.25 -16.86
N MET A 554 -6.24 21.79 -17.46
CA MET A 554 -6.42 20.39 -17.83
C MET A 554 -7.51 20.20 -18.90
N GLY A 555 -7.64 18.98 -19.42
CA GLY A 555 -8.77 18.61 -20.28
C GLY A 555 -10.12 18.71 -19.54
N LEU A 556 -11.17 19.16 -20.21
CA LEU A 556 -12.50 19.28 -19.62
C LEU A 556 -13.04 17.91 -19.17
N ALA A 557 -12.84 16.86 -19.97
CA ALA A 557 -13.21 15.50 -19.60
C ALA A 557 -12.44 15.01 -18.36
N ASP A 558 -11.13 15.29 -18.27
CA ASP A 558 -10.30 14.94 -17.12
C ASP A 558 -10.77 15.67 -15.84
N PHE A 559 -11.11 16.96 -15.94
CA PHE A 559 -11.71 17.71 -14.83
C PHE A 559 -13.03 17.10 -14.35
N LEU A 560 -13.91 16.69 -15.27
CA LEU A 560 -15.19 16.09 -14.92
C LEU A 560 -15.02 14.73 -14.21
N ARG A 561 -14.03 13.93 -14.62
CA ARG A 561 -13.68 12.66 -13.97
C ARG A 561 -12.98 12.87 -12.63
N LEU A 562 -12.12 13.88 -12.53
CA LEU A 562 -11.51 14.33 -11.28
C LEU A 562 -12.59 14.77 -10.28
N ALA A 563 -13.59 15.56 -10.72
CA ALA A 563 -14.64 16.10 -9.87
C ALA A 563 -15.56 15.01 -9.26
N VAL A 564 -15.64 13.84 -9.88
CA VAL A 564 -16.39 12.68 -9.35
C VAL A 564 -15.50 11.70 -8.58
N GLY A 565 -14.19 11.94 -8.48
CA GLY A 565 -13.23 11.10 -7.78
C GLY A 565 -12.85 9.82 -8.55
N GLU A 566 -12.93 9.85 -9.87
CA GLU A 566 -12.46 8.74 -10.72
C GLU A 566 -10.97 8.86 -11.05
N LEU A 567 -10.48 10.09 -11.22
CA LEU A 567 -9.07 10.37 -11.50
C LEU A 567 -8.38 10.98 -10.29
N ASP A 568 -7.11 10.61 -10.13
CA ASP A 568 -6.21 11.19 -9.14
C ASP A 568 -5.51 12.43 -9.73
N PRO A 569 -5.52 13.58 -9.04
CA PRO A 569 -4.87 14.79 -9.52
C PRO A 569 -3.35 14.62 -9.66
N GLY A 570 -2.70 13.85 -8.79
CA GLY A 570 -1.27 13.55 -8.90
C GLY A 570 -0.94 12.79 -10.20
N ALA A 571 -1.75 11.80 -10.55
CA ALA A 571 -1.60 11.05 -11.80
C ALA A 571 -1.80 11.93 -13.06
N LEU A 572 -2.72 12.89 -13.02
CA LEU A 572 -2.91 13.84 -14.12
C LEU A 572 -1.72 14.79 -14.28
N LEU A 573 -1.13 15.25 -13.17
CA LEU A 573 0.08 16.09 -13.19
C LEU A 573 1.28 15.31 -13.76
N LEU A 574 1.50 14.09 -13.28
CA LEU A 574 2.62 13.24 -13.70
C LEU A 574 2.53 12.81 -15.16
N SER A 575 1.31 12.66 -15.69
CA SER A 575 1.08 12.31 -17.11
C SER A 575 1.09 13.51 -18.06
N GLY A 576 1.33 14.74 -17.55
CA GLY A 576 1.28 15.96 -18.35
C GLY A 576 -0.12 16.36 -18.83
N ARG A 577 -1.17 15.70 -18.33
CA ARG A 577 -2.57 15.99 -18.66
C ARG A 577 -3.18 17.10 -17.79
N MET A 578 -2.47 17.50 -16.75
CA MET A 578 -2.75 18.68 -15.94
C MET A 578 -1.46 19.50 -15.77
N ASP A 579 -1.57 20.81 -15.94
CA ASP A 579 -0.51 21.79 -15.68
C ASP A 579 -0.95 22.73 -14.55
N LEU A 580 0.02 23.19 -13.76
CA LEU A 580 -0.19 24.03 -12.59
C LEU A 580 0.71 25.26 -12.67
N ARG A 581 0.16 26.45 -12.44
CA ARG A 581 0.92 27.72 -12.43
C ARG A 581 0.59 28.52 -11.17
N GLY A 582 1.60 28.98 -10.45
CA GLY A 582 1.44 29.76 -9.20
C GLY A 582 1.90 28.99 -7.97
N ASP A 583 1.16 29.11 -6.86
CA ASP A 583 1.48 28.50 -5.57
C ASP A 583 1.20 26.98 -5.56
N PHE A 584 2.24 26.19 -5.76
CA PHE A 584 2.17 24.72 -5.72
C PHE A 584 1.88 24.17 -4.31
N GLY A 585 2.24 24.91 -3.25
CA GLY A 585 1.90 24.53 -1.87
C GLY A 585 0.39 24.64 -1.61
N LEU A 586 -0.31 25.52 -2.33
CA LEU A 586 -1.76 25.54 -2.36
C LEU A 586 -2.33 24.31 -3.09
N ALA A 587 -1.70 23.86 -4.17
CA ALA A 587 -2.18 22.73 -4.98
C ALA A 587 -2.27 21.42 -4.18
N THR A 588 -1.31 21.14 -3.31
CA THR A 588 -1.28 19.93 -2.46
C THR A 588 -2.41 19.91 -1.42
N ARG A 589 -2.99 21.07 -1.09
CA ARG A 589 -4.06 21.24 -0.09
C ARG A 589 -5.46 21.24 -0.69
N LEU A 590 -5.60 21.37 -2.01
CA LEU A 590 -6.90 21.47 -2.69
C LEU A 590 -7.85 20.31 -2.37
N GLY A 591 -7.33 19.09 -2.30
CA GLY A 591 -8.12 17.91 -1.96
C GLY A 591 -8.75 17.99 -0.57
N ALA A 592 -7.97 18.48 0.42
CA ALA A 592 -8.45 18.71 1.77
C ALA A 592 -9.36 19.95 1.88
N MET A 593 -9.10 20.99 1.08
CA MET A 593 -9.89 22.22 1.07
C MET A 593 -11.28 22.03 0.49
N PHE A 594 -11.47 21.20 -0.53
CA PHE A 594 -12.76 21.06 -1.24
C PHE A 594 -13.40 19.67 -1.14
N GLY A 595 -12.75 18.75 -0.39
CA GLY A 595 -13.22 17.41 -0.09
C GLY A 595 -13.36 16.55 -1.34
N GLN A 596 -12.30 15.82 -1.71
CA GLN A 596 -12.39 14.70 -2.65
C GLN A 596 -12.77 13.40 -1.95
#